data_AF-A0A5R8Q9I9-F1
#
_entry.id   AF-A0A5R8Q9I9-F1
#
_cell.length_a   1.000
_cell.length_b   1.000
_cell.length_c   1.000
_cell.angle_alpha   90.00
_cell.angle_beta   90.00
_cell.angle_gamma   90.00
#
_symmetry.space_group_name_H-M   'P 1'
#
loop_
_entity.id
_entity.type
_entity.pdbx_description
1 polymer ?
#
loop_
_entity_poly.entity_id
_entity_poly.type
_entity_poly.pdbx_seq_one_letter_code
_entity_poly.pdbx_strand_id
1 'polypeptide(L)' 'MAVVSVRMDDKQKELYKKYAELQGQTMSDFINQIVFSYIEDEYDAALADKAYEEYQKDPKTYSHEEMMKKYGL' A
#
# COMPACT_ATOMS: atom_id res chain seq x y z
N MET A 1 -2.10 3.57 23.43
CA MET A 1 -1.35 4.14 22.29
C MET A 1 0.12 3.81 22.48
N ALA A 2 0.78 3.32 21.44
CA ALA A 2 2.23 3.19 21.41
C ALA A 2 2.84 4.50 20.87
N VAL A 3 4.06 4.83 21.30
CA VAL A 3 4.78 6.02 20.83
C VAL A 3 6.04 5.57 20.11
N VAL A 4 6.25 6.11 18.90
CA VAL A 4 7.46 5.90 18.10
C VAL A 4 8.23 7.22 18.04
N SER A 5 9.53 7.18 18.34
CA SER A 5 10.41 8.34 18.20
C SER A 5 11.28 8.17 16.97
N VAL A 6 11.19 9.10 16.02
CA VAL A 6 12.02 9.13 14.82
C VAL A 6 12.99 10.30 14.93
N ARG A 7 14.29 10.03 14.75
CA ARG A 7 15.31 11.07 14.71
C ARG A 7 15.32 11.73 13.33
N MET A 8 15.29 13.05 13.33
CA MET A 8 15.30 13.90 12.13
C MET A 8 16.01 15.21 12.46
N ASP A 9 16.59 15.86 11.45
CA ASP A 9 17.07 17.22 11.61
C ASP A 9 15.91 18.23 11.54
N ASP A 10 16.19 19.49 11.92
CA ASP A 10 15.16 20.54 11.97
C ASP A 10 14.58 20.85 10.59
N LYS A 11 15.38 20.76 9.51
CA LYS A 11 14.92 21.05 8.15
C LYS A 11 13.98 19.96 7.64
N GLN A 12 14.31 18.70 7.86
CA GLN A 12 13.47 17.55 7.54
C GLN A 12 12.14 17.63 8.27
N LYS A 13 12.19 17.90 9.59
CA LYS A 13 11.00 18.05 10.42
C LYS A 13 10.08 19.15 9.90
N GLU A 14 10.64 20.32 9.58
CA GLU A 14 9.86 21.44 9.08
C GLU A 14 9.26 21.16 7.70
N LEU A 15 10.01 20.50 6.82
CA LEU A 15 9.53 20.07 5.50
C LEU A 15 8.33 19.11 5.63
N TYR A 16 8.45 18.05 6.43
CA TYR A 16 7.38 17.05 6.58
C TYR A 16 6.14 17.66 7.22
N LYS A 17 6.33 18.52 8.22
CA LYS A 17 5.23 19.22 8.87
C LYS A 17 4.47 20.11 7.88
N LYS A 18 5.18 20.97 7.12
CA LYS A 18 4.54 21.86 6.13
C LYS A 18 3.80 21.08 5.05
N TYR A 19 4.39 19.99 4.57
CA TYR A 19 3.73 19.14 3.57
C TYR A 19 2.44 18.50 4.12
N ALA A 20 2.49 17.95 5.33
CA ALA A 20 1.31 17.38 5.99
C ALA A 20 0.21 18.43 6.20
N GLU A 21 0.58 19.63 6.65
CA GLU A 21 -0.34 20.76 6.82
C GLU A 21 -1.01 21.19 5.50
N LEU A 22 -0.26 21.21 4.39
CA LEU A 22 -0.82 21.47 3.05
C LEU A 22 -1.86 20.43 2.62
N GLN A 23 -1.75 19.20 3.13
CA GLN A 23 -2.70 18.11 2.89
C GLN A 23 -3.80 18.04 3.96
N GLY A 24 -3.86 18.98 4.91
CA GLY A 24 -4.87 19.00 5.97
C GLY A 24 -4.73 17.88 7.00
N GLN A 25 -3.54 17.28 7.16
CA GLN A 25 -3.27 16.17 8.07
C GLN A 25 -2.14 16.51 9.06
N THR A 26 -2.00 15.73 10.13
CA THR A 26 -0.84 15.87 11.03
C THR A 26 0.40 15.21 10.44
N MET A 27 1.58 15.65 10.87
CA MET A 27 2.85 15.02 10.45
C MET A 27 2.89 13.53 10.83
N SER A 28 2.32 13.15 11.97
CA SER A 28 2.27 11.76 12.42
C SER A 28 1.36 10.91 11.54
N ASP A 29 0.20 11.44 11.13
CA ASP A 29 -0.71 10.73 10.23
C ASP A 29 -0.07 10.53 8.87
N PHE A 30 0.57 11.58 8.34
CA PHE A 30 1.32 11.50 7.08
C PHE A 30 2.42 10.44 7.10
N ILE A 31 3.26 10.42 8.14
CA ILE A 31 4.34 9.43 8.27
C ILE A 31 3.76 8.02 8.40
N ASN A 32 2.73 7.83 9.21
CA ASN A 32 2.09 6.53 9.38
C ASN A 32 1.47 6.03 8.07
N GLN A 33 0.81 6.90 7.31
CA GLN A 33 0.23 6.54 6.02
C GLN A 33 1.32 6.10 5.04
N ILE A 34 2.43 6.85 4.92
CA ILE A 34 3.54 6.46 4.04
C ILE A 34 4.11 5.10 4.44
N VAL A 35 4.38 4.89 5.73
CA VAL A 35 4.94 3.62 6.20
C VAL A 35 3.98 2.46 5.92
N PHE A 36 2.68 2.67 6.13
CA PHE A 36 1.67 1.65 5.85
C PHE A 36 1.59 1.33 4.36
N SER A 37 1.49 2.35 3.50
CA SER A 37 1.45 2.16 2.04
C SER A 37 2.70 1.48 1.51
N TYR A 38 3.88 1.83 2.03
CA TYR A 38 5.12 1.14 1.64
C TYR A 38 5.10 -0.36 2.00
N ILE A 39 4.58 -0.70 3.18
CA ILE A 39 4.43 -2.11 3.59
C ILE A 39 3.40 -2.84 2.72
N GLU A 40 2.29 -2.16 2.39
CA GLU A 40 1.23 -2.69 1.52
C GLU A 40 1.77 -2.98 0.11
N ASP A 41 2.50 -2.05 -0.50
CA ASP A 41 3.11 -2.22 -1.82
C ASP A 41 4.03 -3.46 -1.87
N GLU A 42 4.90 -3.63 -0.87
CA GLU A 42 5.80 -4.79 -0.76
C GLU A 42 5.02 -6.10 -0.56
N TYR A 43 3.97 -6.07 0.25
CA TYR A 43 3.11 -7.23 0.49
C TYR A 43 2.33 -7.64 -0.76
N ASP A 44 1.75 -6.66 -1.47
CA ASP A 44 0.99 -6.87 -2.69
C ASP A 44 1.88 -7.40 -3.82
N ALA A 45 3.11 -6.89 -3.96
CA ALA A 45 4.08 -7.43 -4.90
C ALA A 45 4.39 -8.91 -4.61
N ALA A 46 4.68 -9.24 -3.34
CA ALA A 46 4.96 -10.61 -2.94
C ALA A 46 3.74 -11.54 -3.12
N LEU A 47 2.51 -11.03 -2.95
CA LEU A 47 1.29 -11.78 -3.19
C LEU A 47 1.06 -12.02 -4.68
N ALA A 48 1.32 -11.01 -5.52
CA ALA A 48 1.23 -11.12 -6.97
C ALA A 48 2.22 -12.16 -7.52
N ASP A 49 3.47 -12.15 -7.04
CA ASP A 49 4.48 -13.15 -7.41
C ASP A 49 4.02 -14.57 -7.10
N LYS A 50 3.49 -14.80 -5.89
CA LYS A 50 2.92 -16.09 -5.49
C LYS A 50 1.76 -16.51 -6.38
N ALA A 51 0.82 -15.60 -6.64
CA ALA A 51 -0.33 -15.88 -7.50
C ALA A 51 0.13 -16.22 -8.93
N TYR A 52 1.18 -15.56 -9.42
CA TYR A 52 1.76 -15.87 -10.72
C TYR A 52 2.44 -17.25 -10.74
N GLU A 53 3.21 -17.61 -9.70
CA GLU A 53 3.79 -18.94 -9.57
C GLU A 53 2.73 -20.05 -9.52
N GLU A 54 1.59 -19.82 -8.84
CA GLU A 54 0.47 -20.74 -8.81
C GLU A 54 -0.19 -20.88 -10.19
N TYR A 55 -0.41 -19.75 -10.88
CA TYR A 55 -0.92 -19.74 -12.24
C TYR A 55 0.01 -20.48 -13.22
N GLN A 56 1.33 -20.35 -13.09
CA GLN A 56 2.27 -21.09 -13.94
C GLN A 56 2.18 -22.61 -13.75
N LYS A 57 1.73 -23.09 -12.59
CA LYS A 57 1.50 -24.52 -12.33
C LYS A 57 0.20 -25.03 -12.94
N ASP A 58 -0.84 -24.19 -12.98
CA ASP A 58 -2.13 -24.47 -13.63
C ASP A 58 -2.68 -23.22 -14.33
N PRO A 59 -2.32 -22.99 -15.62
CA PRO A 59 -2.56 -21.72 -16.30
C PRO A 59 -4.00 -21.59 -16.83
N LYS A 60 -4.98 -21.99 -16.02
CA LYS A 60 -6.39 -21.89 -16.37
C LYS A 60 -6.87 -20.45 -16.31
N THR A 61 -7.31 -19.93 -17.45
CA THR A 61 -7.95 -18.61 -17.56
C THR A 61 -9.44 -18.74 -17.84
N TYR A 62 -10.21 -17.72 -17.47
CA TYR A 62 -11.63 -17.60 -17.80
C TYR A 62 -11.83 -16.34 -18.64
N SER A 63 -12.71 -16.43 -19.64
CA SER A 63 -13.17 -15.28 -20.40
C SER A 63 -14.00 -14.33 -19.51
N HIS A 64 -14.12 -13.08 -19.97
CA HIS A 64 -14.94 -12.09 -19.27
C HIS A 64 -16.40 -12.55 -19.13
N GLU A 65 -16.98 -13.13 -20.19
CA GLU A 65 -18.36 -13.65 -20.17
C GLU A 65 -18.55 -14.77 -19.14
N GLU A 66 -17.61 -15.71 -19.03
CA GLU A 66 -17.66 -16.79 -18.04
C GLU A 66 -17.64 -16.24 -16.61
N MET A 67 -16.82 -15.22 -16.37
CA MET A 67 -16.72 -14.58 -15.06
C MET A 67 -17.98 -13.77 -14.72
N MET A 68 -18.50 -12.98 -15.67
CA MET A 68 -19.76 -12.25 -15.48
C MET A 68 -20.91 -13.20 -15.13
N LYS A 69 -21.05 -14.29 -15.89
CA LYS A 69 -22.03 -15.34 -15.61
C LYS A 69 -21.83 -15.99 -14.24
N LYS A 70 -20.57 -16.25 -13.84
CA LYS A 70 -20.24 -16.87 -12.54
C LYS A 70 -20.63 -15.98 -11.35
N TYR A 71 -20.48 -14.67 -11.47
CA TYR A 71 -20.75 -13.71 -10.39
C TYR A 71 -22.13 -13.03 -10.50
N GLY A 72 -22.95 -13.38 -11.48
CA GLY A 72 -24.31 -12.85 -11.64
C GLY A 72 -24.35 -11.39 -12.07
N LEU A 73 -23.34 -10.96 -12.82
CA LEU A 73 -23.21 -9.62 -13.41
C LEU A 73 -23.62 -9.62 -14.88
#